data_AF-A0A4Q7XX92-F1
#
_entry.id   AF-A0A4Q7XX92-F1
#
_cell.length_a   1.000
_cell.length_b   1.000
_cell.length_c   1.000
_cell.angle_alpha   90.00
_cell.angle_beta   90.00
_cell.angle_gamma   90.00
#
_symmetry.space_group_name_H-M   'P 1'
#
loop_
_entity.id
_entity.type
_entity.pdbx_description
1 polymer ?
#
loop_
_entity_poly.entity_id
_entity_poly.type
_entity_poly.pdbx_seq_one_letter_code
_entity_poly.pdbx_strand_id
1 'polypeptide(L)'
;MGATVITGKRAAAFKAPAGDIIYVLFEETYEKNCYPHTPHWSCGFIGRLDGVMQRIFRCASNCEGGSLQSRQGDIKPESMIAGWLKELEAPHEMPDLNIVLKIGTDSMYDAIPKKASEAALQRLSDMGRSDVADRLAAGESVELSLHRDSDVIMAALGHQMPWRIIRGEEAAYHPRRPDLGYAPKPAKGFDVQVPAVLKVEEYERLLQKPDGTWYCAGWDYSVVGDYVAGLGEAELREPGSFRKRIIAYRETVFRESVSAANAEQGQFAWA
;
A
#
# COMPACT_ATOMS: atom_id res chain seq x y z
N MET A 1 -12.01 15.48 -11.87
CA MET A 1 -11.16 14.45 -11.24
C MET A 1 -12.01 13.67 -10.26
N GLY A 2 -12.02 12.34 -10.38
CA GLY A 2 -12.65 11.47 -9.39
C GLY A 2 -11.75 11.36 -8.15
N ALA A 3 -12.34 11.11 -6.99
CA ALA A 3 -11.61 10.83 -5.77
C ALA A 3 -12.31 9.71 -5.02
N THR A 4 -11.54 8.71 -4.60
CA THR A 4 -12.03 7.69 -3.69
C THR A 4 -12.10 8.29 -2.30
N VAL A 5 -13.27 8.21 -1.67
CA VAL A 5 -13.48 8.68 -0.30
C VAL A 5 -13.45 7.49 0.64
N ILE A 6 -12.48 7.47 1.56
CA ILE A 6 -12.42 6.47 2.62
C ILE A 6 -13.21 6.91 3.85
N THR A 7 -14.11 6.04 4.32
CA THR A 7 -14.95 6.26 5.50
C THR A 7 -14.59 5.34 6.65
N GLY A 8 -13.92 4.22 6.37
CA GLY A 8 -13.55 3.22 7.37
C GLY A 8 -12.27 2.46 7.00
N LYS A 9 -11.57 1.97 8.02
CA LYS A 9 -10.42 1.06 7.93
C LYS A 9 -10.65 -0.08 8.90
N ARG A 10 -10.23 -1.29 8.53
CA ARG A 10 -10.23 -2.44 9.42
C ARG A 10 -9.07 -3.35 9.07
N ALA A 11 -8.23 -3.64 10.05
CA ALA A 11 -7.28 -4.74 9.94
C ALA A 11 -7.89 -5.99 10.60
N ALA A 12 -7.74 -7.13 9.96
CA ALA A 12 -7.97 -8.43 10.56
C ALA A 12 -6.70 -9.28 10.45
N ALA A 13 -6.56 -10.30 11.29
CA ALA A 13 -5.40 -11.17 11.26
C ALA A 13 -5.73 -12.60 11.72
N PHE A 14 -4.92 -13.54 11.27
CA PHE A 14 -4.88 -14.92 11.76
C PHE A 14 -3.45 -15.44 11.77
N LYS A 15 -3.23 -16.55 12.49
CA LYS A 15 -1.94 -17.24 12.52
C LYS A 15 -1.97 -18.42 11.57
N ALA A 16 -1.10 -18.41 10.56
CA ALA A 16 -0.94 -19.53 9.64
C ALA A 16 -0.30 -20.75 10.36
N PRO A 17 -0.43 -21.97 9.82
CA PRO A 17 0.16 -23.17 10.42
C PRO A 17 1.67 -23.08 10.66
N ALA A 18 2.40 -22.39 9.78
CA ALA A 18 3.83 -22.15 9.90
C ALA A 18 4.22 -21.20 11.05
N GLY A 19 3.23 -20.54 11.66
CA GLY A 19 3.41 -19.61 12.77
C GLY A 19 3.41 -18.14 12.38
N ASP A 20 3.48 -17.83 11.08
CA ASP A 20 3.37 -16.48 10.54
C ASP A 20 2.01 -15.85 10.85
N ILE A 21 2.00 -14.55 11.11
CA ILE A 21 0.76 -13.76 11.20
C ILE A 21 0.45 -13.22 9.80
N ILE A 22 -0.74 -13.55 9.32
CA ILE A 22 -1.28 -13.04 8.06
C ILE A 22 -2.32 -11.98 8.39
N TYR A 23 -2.18 -10.81 7.77
CA TYR A 23 -3.11 -9.71 7.90
C TYR A 23 -4.00 -9.60 6.67
N VAL A 24 -5.23 -9.15 6.90
CA VAL A 24 -6.22 -8.83 5.86
C VAL A 24 -6.69 -7.40 6.09
N LEU A 25 -6.56 -6.54 5.08
CA LEU A 25 -6.90 -5.12 5.17
C LEU A 25 -8.20 -4.84 4.42
N PHE A 26 -9.13 -4.20 5.12
CA PHE A 26 -10.41 -3.78 4.57
C PHE A 26 -10.57 -2.27 4.63
N GLU A 27 -11.10 -1.70 3.55
CA GLU A 27 -11.41 -0.29 3.43
C GLU A 27 -12.90 -0.15 3.18
N GLU A 28 -13.54 0.82 3.83
CA GLU A 28 -14.89 1.25 3.48
C GLU A 28 -14.78 2.51 2.61
N THR A 29 -15.27 2.43 1.39
CA THR A 29 -15.06 3.51 0.40
C THR A 29 -16.30 3.79 -0.45
N TYR A 30 -16.36 4.98 -1.02
CA TYR A 30 -17.22 5.31 -2.17
C TYR A 30 -16.48 6.26 -3.11
N GLU A 31 -16.94 6.34 -4.35
CA GLU A 31 -16.40 7.30 -5.32
C GLU A 31 -17.15 8.64 -5.25
N LYS A 32 -16.41 9.74 -5.08
CA LYS A 32 -16.96 11.10 -4.87
C LYS A 32 -17.87 11.59 -6.00
N ASN A 33 -17.75 11.01 -7.20
CA ASN A 33 -18.54 11.34 -8.37
C ASN A 33 -19.69 10.34 -8.63
N CYS A 34 -19.88 9.32 -7.79
CA CYS A 34 -20.92 8.31 -7.93
C CYS A 34 -22.05 8.54 -6.92
N TYR A 35 -23.26 8.83 -7.40
CA TYR A 35 -24.42 9.09 -6.54
C TYR A 35 -25.45 7.95 -6.62
N PRO A 36 -26.10 7.59 -5.49
CA PRO A 36 -25.87 8.09 -4.13
C PRO A 36 -24.53 7.61 -3.55
N HIS A 37 -23.93 8.42 -2.67
CA HIS A 37 -22.71 8.05 -1.94
C HIS A 37 -23.03 6.96 -0.91
N THR A 38 -22.95 5.71 -1.33
CA THR A 38 -23.14 4.54 -0.48
C THR A 38 -21.78 3.89 -0.23
N PRO A 39 -21.18 4.05 0.96
CA PRO A 39 -19.94 3.38 1.30
C PRO A 39 -20.11 1.86 1.29
N HIS A 40 -19.07 1.14 0.86
CA HIS A 40 -19.03 -0.31 0.91
C HIS A 40 -17.67 -0.78 1.41
N TRP A 41 -17.68 -1.83 2.23
CA TRP A 41 -16.46 -2.49 2.68
C TRP A 41 -15.91 -3.39 1.57
N SER A 42 -14.60 -3.36 1.39
CA SER A 42 -13.91 -4.18 0.41
C SER A 42 -12.55 -4.65 0.95
N CYS A 43 -12.17 -5.88 0.63
CA CYS A 43 -10.87 -6.43 0.97
C CYS A 43 -9.81 -5.91 0.00
N GLY A 44 -8.96 -4.99 0.48
CA GLY A 44 -7.93 -4.34 -0.33
C GLY A 44 -6.62 -5.11 -0.39
N PHE A 45 -6.31 -5.93 0.63
CA PHE A 45 -5.03 -6.62 0.72
C PHE A 45 -5.07 -7.83 1.66
N ILE A 46 -4.26 -8.84 1.37
CA ILE A 46 -3.91 -9.96 2.26
C ILE A 46 -2.40 -10.20 2.16
N GLY A 47 -1.73 -10.34 3.29
CA GLY A 47 -0.28 -10.54 3.29
C GLY A 47 0.37 -10.58 4.66
N ARG A 48 1.67 -10.83 4.63
CA ARG A 48 2.56 -10.65 5.79
C ARG A 48 2.82 -9.16 6.04
N LEU A 49 3.39 -8.87 7.21
CA LEU A 49 3.58 -7.50 7.70
C LEU A 49 4.39 -6.59 6.75
N ASP A 50 5.39 -7.14 6.07
CA ASP A 50 6.18 -6.44 5.07
C ASP A 50 5.33 -5.95 3.89
N GLY A 51 4.52 -6.85 3.31
CA GLY A 51 3.57 -6.52 2.27
C GLY A 51 2.47 -5.56 2.74
N VAL A 52 2.01 -5.69 3.99
CA VAL A 52 1.06 -4.78 4.63
C VAL A 52 1.61 -3.36 4.68
N MET A 53 2.86 -3.18 5.13
CA MET A 53 3.47 -1.85 5.18
C MET A 53 3.65 -1.26 3.79
N GLN A 54 4.15 -2.03 2.84
CA GLN A 54 4.25 -1.58 1.45
C GLN A 54 2.87 -1.13 0.91
N ARG A 55 1.81 -1.90 1.18
CA ARG A 55 0.44 -1.55 0.78
C ARG A 55 -0.04 -0.25 1.44
N ILE A 56 0.11 -0.11 2.76
CA ILE A 56 -0.35 1.08 3.51
C ILE A 56 0.32 2.34 2.96
N PHE A 57 1.64 2.32 2.79
CA PHE A 57 2.39 3.47 2.32
C PHE A 57 2.09 3.80 0.86
N ARG A 58 1.96 2.79 -0.01
CA ARG A 58 1.53 2.98 -1.40
C ARG A 58 0.10 3.52 -1.51
N CYS A 59 -0.82 3.14 -0.61
CA CYS A 59 -2.15 3.74 -0.58
C CYS A 59 -2.12 5.19 -0.09
N ALA A 60 -1.31 5.46 0.93
CA ALA A 60 -1.19 6.78 1.54
C ALA A 60 -0.54 7.82 0.60
N SER A 61 0.28 7.42 -0.37
CA SER A 61 0.83 8.35 -1.36
C SER A 61 -0.25 9.03 -2.22
N ASN A 62 -1.38 8.35 -2.47
CA ASN A 62 -2.50 8.92 -3.24
C ASN A 62 -3.19 10.11 -2.54
N CYS A 63 -2.89 10.32 -1.26
CA CYS A 63 -3.33 11.49 -0.51
C CYS A 63 -2.68 12.81 -1.00
N GLU A 64 -1.43 12.76 -1.51
CA GLU A 64 -0.72 13.97 -1.97
C GLU A 64 -1.39 14.58 -3.21
N GLY A 65 -1.79 13.74 -4.16
CA GLY A 65 -2.49 14.17 -5.38
C GLY A 65 -4.01 14.37 -5.20
N GLY A 66 -4.53 14.25 -3.97
CA GLY A 66 -5.96 14.41 -3.67
C GLY A 66 -6.90 13.35 -4.25
N SER A 67 -6.36 12.28 -4.84
CA SER A 67 -7.13 11.16 -5.41
C SER A 67 -7.74 10.26 -4.33
N LEU A 68 -7.19 10.30 -3.12
CA LEU A 68 -7.74 9.68 -1.93
C LEU A 68 -8.12 10.76 -0.91
N GLN A 69 -9.37 10.75 -0.46
CA GLN A 69 -9.92 11.75 0.46
C GLN A 69 -10.62 11.08 1.66
N SER A 70 -10.80 11.84 2.73
CA SER A 70 -11.73 11.51 3.81
C SER A 70 -13.12 12.07 3.49
N ARG A 71 -14.14 11.70 4.29
CA ARG A 71 -15.48 12.29 4.19
C ARG A 71 -15.49 13.81 4.39
N GLN A 72 -14.48 14.36 5.07
CA GLN A 72 -14.32 15.80 5.31
C GLN A 72 -13.51 16.51 4.22
N GLY A 73 -13.09 15.81 3.16
CA GLY A 73 -12.21 16.31 2.13
C GLY A 73 -10.79 15.77 2.27
N ASP A 74 -9.80 16.57 1.91
CA ASP A 74 -8.41 16.13 1.79
C ASP A 74 -7.88 15.51 3.09
N ILE A 75 -7.15 14.41 2.94
CA ILE A 75 -6.48 13.69 4.03
C ILE A 75 -4.99 13.72 3.75
N LYS A 76 -4.16 13.82 4.80
CA LYS A 76 -2.70 13.74 4.68
C LYS A 76 -2.21 12.28 4.77
N PRO A 77 -1.14 11.91 4.05
CA PRO A 77 -0.57 10.56 4.16
C PRO A 77 -0.26 10.16 5.60
N GLU A 78 0.24 11.09 6.41
CA GLU A 78 0.60 10.83 7.81
C GLU A 78 -0.60 10.41 8.65
N SER A 79 -1.77 11.00 8.41
CA SER A 79 -3.02 10.64 9.07
C SER A 79 -3.55 9.30 8.56
N MET A 80 -3.41 9.03 7.26
CA MET A 80 -3.80 7.77 6.64
C MET A 80 -2.98 6.60 7.20
N ILE A 81 -1.65 6.75 7.27
CA ILE A 81 -0.70 5.78 7.83
C ILE A 81 -0.97 5.58 9.32
N ALA A 82 -1.10 6.67 10.10
CA ALA A 82 -1.38 6.57 11.54
C ALA A 82 -2.69 5.82 11.83
N GLY A 83 -3.73 6.05 11.03
CA GLY A 83 -4.99 5.32 11.15
C GLY A 83 -4.85 3.82 10.89
N TRP A 84 -4.05 3.43 9.89
CA TRP A 84 -3.76 2.03 9.61
C TRP A 84 -2.91 1.36 10.69
N LEU A 85 -1.85 2.04 11.16
CA LEU A 85 -1.03 1.53 12.26
C LEU A 85 -1.88 1.32 13.53
N LYS A 86 -2.85 2.21 13.79
CA LYS A 86 -3.78 2.05 14.91
C LYS A 86 -4.65 0.80 14.77
N GLU A 87 -5.15 0.51 13.57
CA GLU A 87 -5.91 -0.71 13.29
C GLU A 87 -5.07 -1.98 13.45
N LEU A 88 -3.77 -1.91 13.12
CA LEU A 88 -2.83 -3.02 13.27
C LEU A 88 -2.43 -3.30 14.72
N GLU A 89 -2.53 -2.34 15.65
CA GLU A 89 -2.19 -2.59 17.07
C GLU A 89 -3.05 -3.70 17.70
N ALA A 90 -4.31 -3.80 17.27
CA ALA A 90 -5.24 -4.83 17.72
C ALA A 90 -6.19 -5.17 16.56
N PRO A 91 -5.77 -5.97 15.58
CA PRO A 91 -6.62 -6.34 14.45
C PRO A 91 -7.83 -7.16 14.92
N HIS A 92 -8.89 -7.22 14.12
CA HIS A 92 -9.96 -8.21 14.32
C HIS A 92 -9.43 -9.64 14.07
N GLU A 93 -10.03 -10.64 14.70
CA GLU A 93 -9.79 -12.03 14.31
C GLU A 93 -10.35 -12.28 12.90
N MET A 94 -9.52 -12.81 12.01
CA MET A 94 -9.99 -13.22 10.70
C MET A 94 -10.47 -14.68 10.78
N PRO A 95 -11.76 -14.98 10.52
CA PRO A 95 -12.24 -16.35 10.50
C PRO A 95 -11.57 -17.17 9.40
N ASP A 96 -11.53 -18.49 9.57
CA ASP A 96 -11.14 -19.37 8.47
C ASP A 96 -12.26 -19.40 7.44
N LEU A 97 -11.90 -19.24 6.17
CA LEU A 97 -12.83 -19.19 5.04
C LEU A 97 -12.51 -20.32 4.08
N ASN A 98 -13.55 -20.91 3.48
CA ASN A 98 -13.36 -21.79 2.33
C ASN A 98 -13.24 -20.92 1.06
N ILE A 99 -12.04 -20.84 0.52
CA ILE A 99 -11.70 -20.07 -0.67
C ILE A 99 -11.72 -20.99 -1.89
N VAL A 100 -12.48 -20.61 -2.90
CA VAL A 100 -12.52 -21.32 -4.19
C VAL A 100 -11.69 -20.57 -5.20
N LEU A 101 -10.59 -21.17 -5.66
CA LEU A 101 -9.78 -20.65 -6.75
C LEU A 101 -10.18 -21.30 -8.07
N LYS A 102 -10.34 -20.47 -9.10
CA LYS A 102 -10.60 -20.88 -10.48
C LYS A 102 -10.05 -19.84 -11.44
N ILE A 103 -9.50 -20.29 -12.56
CA ILE A 103 -9.18 -19.41 -13.69
C ILE A 103 -10.49 -19.04 -14.38
N GLY A 104 -10.77 -17.75 -14.44
CA GLY A 104 -11.98 -17.23 -15.06
C GLY A 104 -11.82 -16.86 -16.53
N THR A 105 -12.76 -16.08 -17.05
CA THR A 105 -12.86 -15.68 -18.45
C THR A 105 -12.45 -14.21 -18.69
N ASP A 106 -11.65 -13.64 -17.78
CA ASP A 106 -11.25 -12.22 -17.72
C ASP A 106 -12.32 -11.23 -17.22
N SER A 107 -13.31 -11.72 -16.46
CA SER A 107 -14.19 -10.85 -15.68
C SER A 107 -13.43 -10.15 -14.56
N MET A 108 -13.86 -8.92 -14.22
CA MET A 108 -13.31 -8.19 -13.08
C MET A 108 -13.55 -8.87 -11.72
N TYR A 109 -14.48 -9.84 -11.69
CA TYR A 109 -14.84 -10.64 -10.52
C TYR A 109 -14.07 -11.95 -10.41
N ASP A 110 -13.25 -12.31 -11.42
CA ASP A 110 -12.53 -13.58 -11.43
C ASP A 110 -11.36 -13.55 -10.45
N ALA A 111 -11.33 -14.52 -9.52
CA ALA A 111 -10.23 -14.70 -8.57
C ALA A 111 -8.87 -14.68 -9.29
N ILE A 112 -8.76 -15.45 -10.38
CA ILE A 112 -7.61 -15.46 -11.30
C ILE A 112 -8.13 -15.15 -12.71
N PRO A 113 -8.00 -13.90 -13.19
CA PRO A 113 -8.30 -13.57 -14.58
C PRO A 113 -7.38 -14.37 -15.52
N LYS A 114 -7.89 -14.79 -16.68
CA LYS A 114 -7.13 -15.57 -17.67
C LYS A 114 -5.83 -14.88 -18.07
N LYS A 115 -5.83 -13.55 -18.27
CA LYS A 115 -4.63 -12.76 -18.57
C LYS A 115 -3.55 -12.80 -17.49
N ALA A 116 -3.91 -13.12 -16.25
CA ALA A 116 -2.99 -13.23 -15.12
C ALA A 116 -2.67 -14.70 -14.76
N SER A 117 -3.28 -15.66 -15.46
CA SER A 117 -3.21 -17.07 -15.10
C SER A 117 -1.81 -17.64 -15.24
N GLU A 118 -1.10 -17.37 -16.33
CA GLU A 118 0.27 -17.88 -16.54
C GLU A 118 1.20 -17.47 -15.40
N ALA A 119 1.17 -16.20 -15.01
CA ALA A 119 1.96 -15.70 -13.88
C ALA A 119 1.53 -16.32 -12.54
N ALA A 120 0.23 -16.59 -12.35
CA ALA A 120 -0.27 -17.28 -11.15
C ALA A 120 0.19 -18.74 -11.09
N LEU A 121 0.08 -19.47 -12.19
CA LEU A 121 0.52 -20.86 -12.32
C LEU A 121 2.03 -20.98 -12.11
N GLN A 122 2.82 -20.05 -12.65
CA GLN A 122 4.27 -20.03 -12.43
C GLN A 122 4.60 -19.85 -10.95
N ARG A 123 4.00 -18.86 -10.27
CA ARG A 123 4.22 -18.64 -8.83
C ARG A 123 3.85 -19.86 -7.99
N LEU A 124 2.76 -20.55 -8.33
CA LEU A 124 2.35 -21.78 -7.66
C LEU A 124 3.36 -22.92 -7.87
N SER A 125 3.89 -23.08 -9.08
CA SER A 125 4.94 -24.06 -9.36
C SER A 125 6.25 -23.72 -8.66
N ASP A 126 6.68 -22.46 -8.64
CA ASP A 126 7.92 -22.01 -8.00
C ASP A 126 7.91 -22.26 -6.48
N MET A 127 6.74 -22.20 -5.84
CA MET A 127 6.57 -22.52 -4.42
C MET A 127 6.34 -24.02 -4.15
N GLY A 128 6.46 -24.89 -5.16
CA GLY A 128 6.31 -26.34 -5.03
C GLY A 128 4.86 -26.83 -4.99
N ARG A 129 3.89 -26.04 -5.46
CA ARG A 129 2.46 -26.39 -5.53
C ARG A 129 1.97 -26.61 -6.97
N SER A 130 2.77 -27.37 -7.74
CA SER A 130 2.40 -27.79 -9.09
C SER A 130 1.10 -28.62 -9.11
N ASP A 131 0.77 -29.33 -8.03
CA ASP A 131 -0.51 -30.03 -7.88
C ASP A 131 -1.71 -29.09 -8.03
N VAL A 132 -1.62 -27.88 -7.48
CA VAL A 132 -2.67 -26.85 -7.59
C VAL A 132 -2.62 -26.20 -8.96
N ALA A 133 -1.43 -25.89 -9.45
CA ALA A 133 -1.24 -25.27 -10.76
C ALA A 133 -1.83 -26.14 -11.88
N ASP A 134 -1.55 -27.44 -11.90
CA ASP A 134 -2.01 -28.37 -12.92
C ASP A 134 -3.53 -28.47 -12.95
N ARG A 135 -4.17 -28.53 -11.76
CA ARG A 135 -5.63 -28.56 -11.65
C ARG A 135 -6.27 -27.28 -12.15
N LEU A 136 -5.73 -26.12 -11.77
CA LEU A 136 -6.22 -24.83 -12.27
C LEU A 136 -6.03 -24.72 -13.79
N ALA A 137 -4.90 -25.16 -14.34
CA ALA A 137 -4.61 -25.17 -15.77
C ALA A 137 -5.56 -26.10 -16.54
N ALA A 138 -5.98 -27.22 -15.94
CA ALA A 138 -7.02 -28.11 -16.47
C ALA A 138 -8.44 -27.51 -16.42
N GLY A 139 -8.61 -26.31 -15.87
CA GLY A 139 -9.90 -25.62 -15.73
C GLY A 139 -10.70 -26.06 -14.51
N GLU A 140 -10.11 -26.84 -13.60
CA GLU A 140 -10.73 -27.24 -12.35
C GLU A 140 -10.80 -26.08 -11.35
N SER A 141 -11.68 -26.24 -10.37
CA SER A 141 -11.71 -25.37 -9.19
C SER A 141 -10.99 -26.05 -8.03
N VAL A 142 -10.28 -25.27 -7.23
CA VAL A 142 -9.54 -25.75 -6.06
C VAL A 142 -10.08 -25.07 -4.82
N GLU A 143 -10.55 -25.87 -3.86
CA GLU A 143 -11.01 -25.40 -2.56
C GLU A 143 -9.84 -25.38 -1.56
N LEU A 144 -9.70 -24.28 -0.84
CA LEU A 144 -8.57 -23.99 0.04
C LEU A 144 -9.08 -23.36 1.35
N SER A 145 -8.46 -23.70 2.47
CA SER A 145 -8.71 -23.00 3.74
C SER A 145 -7.87 -21.73 3.77
N LEU A 146 -8.49 -20.59 4.08
CA LEU A 146 -7.78 -19.32 4.21
C LEU A 146 -6.63 -19.42 5.21
N HIS A 147 -6.84 -20.11 6.33
CA HIS A 147 -5.84 -20.27 7.37
C HIS A 147 -4.73 -21.23 6.95
N ARG A 148 -5.11 -22.43 6.48
CA ARG A 148 -4.14 -23.49 6.19
C ARG A 148 -3.35 -23.23 4.92
N ASP A 149 -4.01 -22.71 3.90
CA ASP A 149 -3.51 -22.62 2.53
C ASP A 149 -3.21 -21.16 2.13
N SER A 150 -2.98 -20.27 3.12
CA SER A 150 -2.78 -18.83 2.92
C SER A 150 -1.67 -18.51 1.90
N ASP A 151 -0.55 -19.22 1.94
CA ASP A 151 0.55 -19.00 1.00
C ASP A 151 0.18 -19.34 -0.44
N VAL A 152 -0.62 -20.40 -0.64
CA VAL A 152 -1.15 -20.78 -1.97
C VAL A 152 -2.07 -19.69 -2.48
N ILE A 153 -2.97 -19.19 -1.63
CA ILE A 153 -3.94 -18.15 -1.97
C ILE A 153 -3.20 -16.86 -2.34
N MET A 154 -2.24 -16.42 -1.52
CA MET A 154 -1.45 -15.21 -1.78
C MET A 154 -0.63 -15.34 -3.07
N ALA A 155 0.00 -16.49 -3.32
CA ALA A 155 0.75 -16.74 -4.55
C ALA A 155 -0.17 -16.72 -5.79
N ALA A 156 -1.33 -17.36 -5.73
CA ALA A 156 -2.29 -17.38 -6.82
C ALA A 156 -2.79 -15.96 -7.15
N LEU A 157 -3.16 -15.18 -6.13
CA LEU A 157 -3.61 -13.80 -6.31
C LEU A 157 -2.50 -12.88 -6.85
N GLY A 158 -1.27 -12.99 -6.34
CA GLY A 158 -0.21 -12.03 -6.67
C GLY A 158 -0.65 -10.58 -6.42
N HIS A 159 -0.74 -9.77 -7.48
CA HIS A 159 -1.22 -8.38 -7.40
C HIS A 159 -2.73 -8.22 -7.63
N GLN A 160 -3.48 -9.30 -7.81
CA GLN A 160 -4.92 -9.23 -7.96
C GLN A 160 -5.59 -8.80 -6.63
N MET A 161 -6.73 -8.13 -6.75
CA MET A 161 -7.43 -7.58 -5.59
C MET A 161 -8.15 -8.69 -4.80
N PRO A 162 -7.92 -8.83 -3.49
CA PRO A 162 -8.50 -9.94 -2.71
C PRO A 162 -10.01 -9.88 -2.53
N TRP A 163 -10.68 -8.73 -2.74
CA TRP A 163 -12.14 -8.61 -2.64
C TRP A 163 -12.92 -9.57 -3.54
N ARG A 164 -12.25 -10.15 -4.56
CA ARG A 164 -12.82 -11.18 -5.42
C ARG A 164 -13.07 -12.50 -4.70
N ILE A 165 -12.34 -12.77 -3.63
CA ILE A 165 -12.43 -14.02 -2.86
C ILE A 165 -12.72 -13.83 -1.36
N ILE A 166 -12.51 -12.62 -0.81
CA ILE A 166 -12.78 -12.28 0.58
C ILE A 166 -13.75 -11.09 0.61
N ARG A 167 -14.93 -11.24 1.21
CA ARG A 167 -15.93 -10.16 1.29
C ARG A 167 -15.56 -9.12 2.36
N GLY A 168 -16.13 -7.92 2.25
CA GLY A 168 -15.78 -6.80 3.13
C GLY A 168 -16.23 -6.98 4.59
N GLU A 169 -17.21 -7.85 4.79
CA GLU A 169 -17.90 -8.07 6.05
C GLU A 169 -17.30 -9.18 6.91
N GLU A 170 -16.40 -10.00 6.33
CA GLU A 170 -15.92 -11.26 6.95
C GLU A 170 -15.33 -11.06 8.36
N ALA A 171 -14.69 -9.92 8.61
CA ALA A 171 -14.08 -9.60 9.91
C ALA A 171 -14.91 -8.65 10.80
N ALA A 172 -16.08 -8.17 10.34
CA ALA A 172 -16.77 -7.03 10.95
C ALA A 172 -17.24 -7.26 12.40
N TYR A 173 -17.53 -8.52 12.76
CA TYR A 173 -18.13 -8.89 14.04
C TYR A 173 -17.22 -9.78 14.91
N HIS A 174 -15.97 -9.96 14.48
CA HIS A 174 -15.01 -10.78 15.21
C HIS A 174 -14.29 -9.95 16.30
N PRO A 175 -13.86 -10.59 17.40
CA PRO A 175 -13.18 -9.88 18.50
C PRO A 175 -11.85 -9.29 18.04
N ARG A 176 -11.40 -8.22 18.71
CA ARG A 176 -10.05 -7.68 18.53
C ARG A 176 -9.02 -8.62 19.18
N ARG A 177 -7.87 -8.79 18.53
CA ARG A 177 -6.77 -9.71 18.90
C ARG A 177 -5.44 -8.97 18.98
N PRO A 178 -5.16 -8.26 20.10
CA PRO A 178 -3.88 -7.58 20.30
C PRO A 178 -2.67 -8.54 20.24
N ASP A 179 -2.87 -9.82 20.53
CA ASP A 179 -1.86 -10.87 20.42
C ASP A 179 -1.40 -11.14 18.97
N LEU A 180 -2.20 -10.75 17.99
CA LEU A 180 -1.88 -10.80 16.56
C LEU A 180 -1.44 -9.41 16.02
N GLY A 181 -1.34 -8.41 16.88
CA GLY A 181 -1.13 -7.02 16.50
C GLY A 181 0.33 -6.66 16.20
N TYR A 182 0.51 -5.57 15.46
CA TYR A 182 1.77 -4.88 15.26
C TYR A 182 1.76 -3.56 16.05
N ALA A 183 2.49 -3.53 17.16
CA ALA A 183 2.60 -2.37 18.05
C ALA A 183 4.06 -2.19 18.55
N PRO A 184 5.02 -1.96 17.65
CA PRO A 184 6.41 -1.79 18.04
C PRO A 184 6.61 -0.51 18.86
N LYS A 185 7.69 -0.49 19.65
CA LYS A 185 8.12 0.76 20.30
C LYS A 185 8.72 1.69 19.23
N PRO A 186 8.42 3.00 19.27
CA PRO A 186 9.03 3.94 18.35
C PRO A 186 10.57 3.94 18.45
N ALA A 187 11.22 4.06 17.30
CA ALA A 187 12.67 4.20 17.21
C ALA A 187 13.14 5.48 17.92
N LYS A 188 14.24 5.38 18.67
CA LYS A 188 14.80 6.51 19.44
C LYS A 188 15.48 7.56 18.55
N GLY A 189 15.99 7.16 17.40
CA GLY A 189 16.68 8.03 16.45
C GLY A 189 16.67 7.40 15.06
N PHE A 190 16.70 8.27 14.05
CA PHE A 190 16.73 7.91 12.63
C PHE A 190 17.18 9.13 11.82
N ASP A 191 17.83 8.86 10.68
CA ASP A 191 18.30 9.93 9.80
C ASP A 191 17.22 10.34 8.81
N VAL A 192 16.91 11.63 8.77
CA VAL A 192 15.98 12.21 7.82
C VAL A 192 16.78 12.71 6.60
N GLN A 193 16.75 11.91 5.54
CA GLN A 193 17.35 12.27 4.25
C GLN A 193 16.33 13.07 3.44
N VAL A 194 16.74 14.24 2.97
CA VAL A 194 15.94 15.09 2.07
C VAL A 194 16.71 15.33 0.78
N PRO A 195 16.04 15.40 -0.38
CA PRO A 195 16.70 15.51 -1.67
C PRO A 195 17.16 16.95 -1.91
N ALA A 196 18.14 17.12 -2.80
CA ALA A 196 18.36 18.41 -3.44
C ALA A 196 17.26 18.62 -4.50
N VAL A 197 16.60 19.78 -4.44
CA VAL A 197 15.42 20.10 -5.27
C VAL A 197 15.61 21.45 -5.94
N LEU A 198 15.27 21.54 -7.23
CA LEU A 198 15.11 22.80 -7.95
C LEU A 198 13.68 22.93 -8.47
N LYS A 199 13.10 24.11 -8.33
CA LYS A 199 11.83 24.49 -8.96
C LYS A 199 12.08 24.95 -10.40
N VAL A 200 11.39 24.33 -11.36
CA VAL A 200 11.47 24.71 -12.79
C VAL A 200 10.30 25.62 -13.16
N GLU A 201 9.08 25.15 -12.86
CA GLU A 201 7.83 25.88 -13.06
C GLU A 201 7.03 25.92 -11.75
N GLU A 202 5.75 26.30 -11.81
CA GLU A 202 4.88 26.38 -10.63
C GLU A 202 4.90 25.07 -9.82
N TYR A 203 4.62 23.94 -10.49
CA TYR A 203 4.50 22.63 -9.86
C TYR A 203 5.67 21.68 -10.15
N GLU A 204 6.42 21.90 -11.23
CA GLU A 204 7.49 20.98 -11.64
C GLU A 204 8.76 21.10 -10.78
N ARG A 205 9.38 19.95 -10.50
CA ARG A 205 10.59 19.83 -9.69
C ARG A 205 11.65 18.99 -10.41
N LEU A 206 12.90 19.44 -10.33
CA LEU A 206 14.07 18.59 -10.58
C LEU A 206 14.57 18.03 -9.26
N LEU A 207 14.92 16.75 -9.25
CA LEU A 207 15.66 16.13 -8.16
C LEU A 207 17.08 15.79 -8.62
N GLN A 208 18.01 15.85 -7.67
CA GLN A 208 19.37 15.38 -7.89
C GLN A 208 19.49 13.89 -7.53
N LYS A 209 20.06 13.10 -8.44
CA LYS A 209 20.44 11.71 -8.19
C LYS A 209 21.70 11.63 -7.32
N PRO A 210 22.01 10.44 -6.75
CA PRO A 210 23.25 10.23 -6.01
C PRO A 210 24.53 10.51 -6.80
N ASP A 211 24.50 10.39 -8.13
CA ASP A 211 25.62 10.70 -9.03
C ASP A 211 25.76 12.21 -9.32
N GLY A 212 24.92 13.05 -8.71
CA GLY A 212 24.90 14.50 -8.88
C GLY A 212 24.10 14.98 -10.10
N THR A 213 23.58 14.09 -10.94
CA THR A 213 22.81 14.46 -12.13
C THR A 213 21.37 14.86 -11.78
N TRP A 214 20.85 15.86 -12.48
CA TRP A 214 19.47 16.33 -12.31
C TRP A 214 18.54 15.63 -13.28
N TYR A 215 17.31 15.33 -12.83
CA TYR A 215 16.25 14.81 -13.69
C TYR A 215 14.90 15.45 -13.35
N CYS A 216 14.02 15.55 -14.34
CA CYS A 216 12.65 16.00 -14.11
C CYS A 216 11.89 14.91 -13.36
N ALA A 217 11.51 15.21 -12.11
CA ALA A 217 10.80 14.30 -11.23
C ALA A 217 9.27 14.49 -11.30
N GLY A 218 8.81 15.45 -12.12
CA GLY A 218 7.39 15.76 -12.29
C GLY A 218 6.89 16.79 -11.28
N TRP A 219 5.58 16.76 -11.02
CA TRP A 219 4.92 17.72 -10.14
C TRP A 219 5.23 17.45 -8.67
N ASP A 220 5.32 18.50 -7.86
CA ASP A 220 5.70 18.46 -6.44
C ASP A 220 4.93 17.41 -5.62
N TYR A 221 3.60 17.31 -5.76
CA TYR A 221 2.82 16.30 -5.06
C TYR A 221 3.17 14.87 -5.50
N SER A 222 3.54 14.67 -6.78
CA SER A 222 3.93 13.35 -7.28
C SER A 222 5.27 12.94 -6.69
N VAL A 223 6.21 13.89 -6.62
CA VAL A 223 7.52 13.70 -5.99
C VAL A 223 7.40 13.31 -4.52
N VAL A 224 6.52 13.96 -3.76
CA VAL A 224 6.28 13.59 -2.35
C VAL A 224 5.52 12.26 -2.26
N GLY A 225 4.54 12.02 -3.14
CA GLY A 225 3.80 10.77 -3.20
C GLY A 225 4.71 9.56 -3.42
N ASP A 226 5.63 9.62 -4.38
CA ASP A 226 6.59 8.56 -4.67
C ASP A 226 7.50 8.27 -3.48
N TYR A 227 7.97 9.32 -2.79
CA TYR A 227 8.73 9.17 -1.56
C TYR A 227 7.92 8.46 -0.46
N VAL A 228 6.67 8.89 -0.23
CA VAL A 228 5.77 8.24 0.74
C VAL A 228 5.60 6.76 0.40
N ALA A 229 5.36 6.41 -0.86
CA ALA A 229 5.14 5.02 -1.28
C ALA A 229 6.33 4.11 -0.95
N GLY A 230 7.56 4.64 -0.96
CA GLY A 230 8.79 3.90 -0.67
C GLY A 230 9.15 3.77 0.83
N LEU A 231 8.42 4.41 1.74
CA LEU A 231 8.81 4.46 3.16
C LEU A 231 8.47 3.21 3.99
N GLY A 232 7.73 2.23 3.44
CA GLY A 232 7.26 1.07 4.20
C GLY A 232 8.39 0.26 4.85
N GLU A 233 9.51 0.04 4.16
CA GLU A 233 10.67 -0.68 4.71
C GLU A 233 11.40 0.13 5.80
N ALA A 234 11.50 1.45 5.62
CA ALA A 234 12.09 2.33 6.61
C ALA A 234 11.26 2.34 7.90
N GLU A 235 9.94 2.32 7.80
CA GLU A 235 9.04 2.25 8.95
C GLU A 235 9.15 0.91 9.69
N LEU A 236 9.37 -0.20 8.98
CA LEU A 236 9.64 -1.50 9.63
C LEU A 236 10.97 -1.51 10.40
N ARG A 237 12.00 -0.89 9.82
CA ARG A 237 13.33 -0.80 10.44
C ARG A 237 13.34 0.17 11.62
N GLU A 238 12.63 1.27 11.48
CA GLU A 238 12.61 2.40 12.41
C GLU A 238 11.17 2.84 12.67
N PRO A 239 10.41 2.10 13.50
CA PRO A 239 9.00 2.38 13.73
C PRO A 239 8.74 3.78 14.27
N GLY A 240 7.67 4.41 13.80
CA GLY A 240 7.28 5.77 14.14
C GLY A 240 8.09 6.87 13.44
N SER A 241 8.95 6.53 12.48
CA SER A 241 9.80 7.50 11.78
C SER A 241 9.06 8.23 10.65
N PHE A 242 8.04 7.61 10.06
CA PHE A 242 7.36 8.11 8.86
C PHE A 242 6.92 9.57 8.94
N ARG A 243 6.33 10.01 10.06
CA ARG A 243 5.76 11.35 10.17
C ARG A 243 6.82 12.44 10.00
N LYS A 244 7.96 12.31 10.69
CA LYS A 244 9.04 13.30 10.57
C LYS A 244 9.69 13.25 9.20
N ARG A 245 9.86 12.04 8.64
CA ARG A 245 10.40 11.82 7.29
C ARG A 245 9.56 12.50 6.21
N ILE A 246 8.25 12.30 6.24
CA ILE A 246 7.32 12.87 5.25
C ILE A 246 7.26 14.39 5.36
N ILE A 247 7.13 14.94 6.58
CA ILE A 247 7.06 16.40 6.79
C ILE A 247 8.32 17.08 6.26
N ALA A 248 9.51 16.62 6.66
CA ALA A 248 10.77 17.23 6.23
C ALA A 248 11.00 17.13 4.72
N TYR A 249 10.66 15.99 4.12
CA TYR A 249 10.75 15.80 2.67
C TYR A 249 9.78 16.73 1.93
N ARG A 250 8.51 16.78 2.35
CA ARG A 250 7.49 17.68 1.78
C ARG A 250 7.93 19.14 1.90
N GLU A 251 8.37 19.58 3.08
CA GLU A 251 8.86 20.96 3.26
C GLU A 251 10.02 21.28 2.31
N THR A 252 10.93 20.33 2.06
CA THR A 252 12.06 20.54 1.14
C THR A 252 11.60 20.67 -0.31
N VAL A 253 10.66 19.82 -0.74
CA VAL A 253 10.11 19.83 -2.12
C VAL A 253 9.23 21.06 -2.39
N PHE A 254 8.47 21.50 -1.39
CA PHE A 254 7.57 22.65 -1.51
C PHE A 254 8.24 23.98 -1.18
N ARG A 255 9.44 23.99 -0.57
CA ARG A 255 10.21 25.21 -0.38
C ARG A 255 10.51 25.81 -1.75
N GLU A 256 10.30 27.12 -1.87
CA GLU A 256 10.78 27.86 -3.03
C GLU A 256 12.30 27.71 -3.09
N SER A 257 12.80 26.93 -4.04
CA SER A 257 14.21 26.92 -4.37
C SER A 257 14.54 28.29 -4.95
N VAL A 258 15.60 28.92 -4.43
CA VAL A 258 16.20 30.11 -5.03
C VAL A 258 16.41 29.84 -6.51
N SER A 259 15.88 30.71 -7.37
CA SER A 259 15.89 30.48 -8.82
C SER A 259 17.31 30.18 -9.32
N ALA A 260 17.41 29.30 -10.32
CA ALA A 260 18.68 29.00 -10.99
C ALA A 260 19.36 30.26 -11.55
N ALA A 261 18.63 31.38 -11.72
CA ALA A 261 19.18 32.68 -12.09
C ALA A 261 20.18 33.26 -11.06
N ASN A 262 20.15 32.80 -9.79
CA ASN A 262 21.13 33.19 -8.78
C ASN A 262 22.33 32.24 -8.70
N ALA A 263 22.28 31.06 -9.33
CA ALA A 263 23.41 30.12 -9.36
C ALA A 263 24.47 30.53 -10.40
N GLU A 264 24.10 31.33 -11.40
CA GLU A 264 25.02 31.86 -12.42
C GLU A 264 25.73 33.18 -12.02
N GLN A 265 25.40 33.79 -10.87
CA GLN A 265 26.05 35.03 -10.40
C GLN A 265 27.11 34.83 -9.30
N GLY A 266 27.44 33.58 -8.97
CA GLY A 266 28.55 33.24 -8.07
C GLY A 266 29.89 33.23 -8.79
N GLN A 267 30.38 34.40 -9.23
CA GLN A 267 31.79 34.58 -9.57
C GLN A 267 32.66 34.26 -8.34
N PHE A 268 33.27 33.07 -8.34
CA PHE A 268 34.50 32.83 -7.59
C PHE A 268 35.60 33.72 -8.17
N ALA A 269 35.82 34.89 -7.58
CA ALA A 269 37.07 35.61 -7.70
C ALA A 269 37.98 35.16 -6.54
N TRP A 270 38.97 34.34 -6.88
CA TRP A 270 40.17 34.18 -6.08
C TRP A 270 41.02 35.44 -6.23
N ALA A 271 41.20 36.20 -5.14
CA ALA A 271 42.39 36.99 -4.81
C ALA A 271 42.32 37.38 -3.32
#